data_AF-M1J501-F1
#
_entry.id   AF-M1J501-F1
#
_cell.length_a   1.000
_cell.length_b   1.000
_cell.length_c   1.000
_cell.angle_alpha   90.00
_cell.angle_beta   90.00
_cell.angle_gamma   90.00
#
_symmetry.space_group_name_H-M   'P 1'
#
loop_
_entity.id
_entity.type
_entity.pdbx_description
1 polymer ?
#
loop_
_entity_poly.entity_id
_entity_poly.type
_entity_poly.pdbx_seq_one_letter_code
_entity_poly.pdbx_strand_id
1 'polypeptide(L)'
;EYPTVNEIPVGEVRLYQIADGVWSHIATQSFDGAVYPSNGLIVRDGDELLLIDTAWGAKNTAALLAEIEKQIGLPVTRAVSTH
;
A
#
# COMPACT_ATOMS: atom_id res chain seq x y z
N GLU A 1 14.70 -5.94 -4.03
CA GLU A 1 14.81 -5.92 -2.56
C GLU A 1 13.56 -5.27 -1.98
N TYR A 2 13.27 -5.44 -0.70
CA TYR A 2 12.09 -4.85 -0.07
C TYR A 2 12.33 -3.35 0.21
N PRO A 3 11.43 -2.43 -0.18
CA PRO A 3 11.62 -1.00 0.04
C PRO A 3 11.75 -0.63 1.51
N THR A 4 12.69 0.26 1.81
CA THR A 4 12.96 0.80 3.14
C THR A 4 12.48 2.24 3.27
N VAL A 5 12.39 2.74 4.51
CA VAL A 5 11.87 4.10 4.82
C VAL A 5 12.59 5.22 4.07
N ASN A 6 13.89 5.07 3.79
CA ASN A 6 14.69 6.09 3.12
C ASN A 6 14.46 6.14 1.59
N GLU A 7 13.73 5.17 1.03
CA GLU A 7 13.52 5.01 -0.41
C GLU A 7 12.10 5.40 -0.86
N ILE A 8 11.25 5.79 0.10
CA ILE A 8 9.85 6.14 -0.13
C ILE A 8 9.58 7.53 0.46
N PRO A 9 9.51 8.58 -0.37
CA PRO A 9 9.08 9.90 0.06
C PRO A 9 7.66 9.88 0.64
N VAL A 10 7.40 10.72 1.65
CA VAL A 10 6.05 10.87 2.22
C VAL A 10 5.09 11.38 1.15
N GLY A 11 3.99 10.66 0.92
CA GLY A 11 3.07 10.92 -0.20
C GLY A 11 3.19 9.94 -1.36
N GLU A 12 4.24 9.12 -1.39
CA GLU A 12 4.42 8.04 -2.37
C GLU A 12 4.14 6.68 -1.73
N VAL A 13 3.82 5.69 -2.58
CA VAL A 13 3.54 4.32 -2.18
C VAL A 13 4.28 3.38 -3.12
N ARG A 14 4.89 2.32 -2.56
CA ARG A 14 5.46 1.23 -3.36
C ARG A 14 4.70 -0.05 -3.12
N LEU A 15 4.56 -0.85 -4.17
CA LEU A 15 4.05 -2.22 -4.09
C LEU A 15 5.22 -3.19 -4.16
N TYR A 16 5.17 -4.22 -3.33
CA TYR A 16 6.14 -5.31 -3.35
C TYR A 16 5.38 -6.64 -3.43
N GLN A 17 5.62 -7.40 -4.50
CA GLN A 17 5.01 -8.70 -4.68
C GLN A 17 5.68 -9.73 -3.78
N ILE A 18 4.90 -10.33 -2.88
CA ILE A 18 5.35 -11.37 -1.94
C ILE A 18 5.21 -12.75 -2.59
N ALA A 19 4.08 -12.97 -3.26
CA ALA A 19 3.75 -14.20 -3.96
C ALA A 19 2.81 -13.91 -5.15
N ASP A 20 2.41 -14.96 -5.88
CA ASP A 20 1.36 -14.82 -6.88
C ASP A 20 0.05 -14.36 -6.21
N GLY A 21 -0.56 -13.30 -6.74
CA GLY A 21 -1.77 -12.70 -6.18
C GLY A 21 -1.63 -12.02 -4.81
N VAL A 22 -0.41 -11.83 -4.27
CA VAL A 22 -0.21 -11.21 -2.95
C VAL A 22 0.90 -10.16 -2.98
N TRP A 23 0.57 -8.94 -2.55
CA TRP A 23 1.50 -7.82 -2.46
C TRP A 23 1.41 -7.17 -1.07
N SER A 24 2.52 -6.61 -0.59
CA SER A 24 2.45 -5.55 0.41
C SER A 24 2.42 -4.19 -0.26
N HIS A 25 1.66 -3.25 0.29
CA HIS A 25 1.85 -1.83 0.01
C HIS A 25 2.66 -1.20 1.14
N ILE A 26 3.61 -0.33 0.78
CA ILE A 26 4.52 0.33 1.71
C ILE A 26 4.42 1.84 1.49
N ALA A 27 4.11 2.58 2.54
CA ALA A 27 4.08 4.03 2.56
C ALA A 27 4.89 4.56 3.74
N THR A 28 5.24 5.85 3.70
CA THR A 28 5.91 6.53 4.83
C THR A 28 5.07 7.69 5.33
N GLN A 29 5.19 7.98 6.63
CA GLN A 29 4.55 9.13 7.27
C GLN A 29 5.49 9.79 8.28
N SER A 30 5.38 11.12 8.39
CA SER A 30 6.05 11.88 9.45
C SER A 30 5.19 11.87 10.71
N PHE A 31 5.76 11.43 11.83
CA PHE A 31 5.11 11.44 13.14
C PHE A 31 6.14 11.79 14.20
N ASP A 32 5.85 12.79 15.05
CA ASP A 32 6.73 13.26 16.12
C ASP A 32 8.19 13.54 15.69
N GLY A 33 8.36 14.17 14.52
CA GLY A 33 9.67 14.58 14.01
C GLY A 33 10.52 13.45 13.42
N ALA A 34 9.99 12.23 13.34
CA ALA A 34 10.63 11.10 12.66
C ALA A 34 9.73 10.58 11.51
N VAL A 35 10.35 9.87 10.57
CA VAL A 35 9.65 9.23 9.44
C VAL A 35 9.58 7.73 9.70
N TYR A 36 8.38 7.16 9.61
CA TYR A 36 8.14 5.74 9.83
C TYR A 36 7.55 5.11 8.57
N PRO A 37 7.98 3.88 8.20
CA PRO A 37 7.30 3.09 7.21
C PRO A 37 6.07 2.41 7.83
N SER A 38 5.04 2.17 7.02
CA SER A 38 3.90 1.34 7.39
C SER A 38 3.51 0.45 6.22
N ASN A 39 3.10 -0.76 6.55
CA ASN A 39 2.72 -1.79 5.59
C ASN A 39 1.24 -2.08 5.71
N GLY A 40 0.62 -2.40 4.58
CA GLY A 40 -0.58 -3.23 4.53
C GLY A 40 -0.48 -4.25 3.41
N LEU A 41 -1.58 -4.91 3.08
CA LEU A 41 -1.61 -6.04 2.16
C LEU A 41 -2.64 -5.84 1.04
N ILE A 42 -2.34 -6.36 -0.13
CA ILE A 42 -3.25 -6.46 -1.27
C ILE A 42 -3.30 -7.93 -1.65
N VAL A 43 -4.50 -8.49 -1.71
CA VAL A 43 -4.72 -9.90 -2.05
C VAL A 43 -5.69 -9.96 -3.23
N ARG A 44 -5.30 -10.67 -4.29
CA ARG A 44 -6.16 -10.93 -5.44
C ARG A 44 -7.26 -11.92 -5.03
N ASP A 45 -8.50 -11.57 -5.37
CA ASP A 45 -9.68 -12.43 -5.23
C ASP A 45 -10.43 -12.47 -6.56
N GLY A 46 -10.13 -13.47 -7.39
CA GLY A 46 -10.63 -13.54 -8.77
C GLY A 46 -10.14 -12.36 -9.62
N ASP A 47 -11.08 -11.54 -10.09
CA ASP A 47 -10.84 -10.35 -10.91
C ASP A 47 -10.90 -9.04 -10.07
N GLU A 48 -10.84 -9.16 -8.75
CA GLU A 48 -10.88 -8.04 -7.80
C GLU A 48 -9.73 -8.11 -6.80
N LEU A 49 -9.60 -7.06 -5.98
CA LEU A 49 -8.61 -6.97 -4.90
C LEU A 49 -9.27 -6.73 -3.53
N LEU A 50 -8.79 -7.46 -2.54
CA LEU A 50 -8.99 -7.20 -1.12
C LEU A 50 -7.80 -6.37 -0.60
N LEU A 51 -8.10 -5.21 0.00
CA LEU A 51 -7.12 -4.37 0.69
C LEU A 51 -7.13 -4.64 2.20
N ILE A 52 -5.96 -4.83 2.79
CA ILE A 52 -5.75 -4.90 4.23
C ILE A 52 -4.96 -3.64 4.65
N ASP A 53 -5.57 -2.87 5.54
CA ASP A 53 -5.10 -1.58 6.03
C ASP A 53 -4.92 -0.48 4.96
N THR A 54 -5.05 0.77 5.40
CA THR A 54 -4.79 1.95 4.57
C THR A 54 -3.31 2.32 4.55
N ALA A 55 -2.88 3.16 3.61
CA ALA A 55 -1.49 3.61 3.49
C ALA A 55 -1.11 4.77 4.44
N TRP A 56 -1.79 4.89 5.59
CA TRP A 56 -1.61 5.95 6.59
C TRP A 56 -1.93 7.36 6.07
N GLY A 57 -3.23 7.68 6.11
CA GLY A 57 -3.76 9.01 5.80
C GLY A 57 -4.27 9.16 4.37
N ALA A 58 -5.08 10.18 4.14
CA ALA A 58 -5.83 10.34 2.89
C ALA A 58 -4.94 10.50 1.65
N LYS A 59 -3.88 11.30 1.72
CA LYS A 59 -2.95 11.54 0.60
C LYS A 59 -2.27 10.24 0.16
N ASN A 60 -1.69 9.50 1.09
CA ASN A 60 -1.04 8.24 0.80
C ASN A 60 -2.04 7.19 0.31
N THR A 61 -3.26 7.16 0.86
CA THR A 61 -4.29 6.20 0.43
C THR A 61 -4.77 6.48 -1.01
N ALA A 62 -4.87 7.76 -1.41
CA ALA A 62 -5.14 8.11 -2.80
C ALA A 62 -3.98 7.69 -3.73
N ALA A 63 -2.73 7.89 -3.30
CA ALA A 63 -1.55 7.43 -4.03
C ALA A 63 -1.48 5.89 -4.13
N LEU A 64 -1.88 5.18 -3.08
CA LEU A 64 -2.01 3.72 -3.08
C LEU A 64 -2.98 3.24 -4.16
N LEU A 65 -4.19 3.82 -4.21
CA LEU A 65 -5.18 3.43 -5.23
C LEU A 65 -4.67 3.70 -6.65
N ALA A 66 -4.00 4.83 -6.86
CA ALA A 66 -3.39 5.14 -8.15
C ALA A 66 -2.27 4.16 -8.53
N GLU A 67 -1.44 3.74 -7.58
CA GLU A 67 -0.35 2.79 -7.84
C GLU A 67 -0.87 1.36 -8.04
N ILE A 68 -1.94 0.95 -7.34
CA ILE A 68 -2.65 -0.30 -7.57
C ILE A 68 -3.20 -0.34 -8.99
N GLU A 69 -3.91 0.71 -9.43
CA GLU A 69 -4.46 0.78 -10.78
C GLU A 69 -3.34 0.71 -11.83
N LYS A 70 -2.25 1.45 -11.61
CA LYS A 70 -1.12 1.51 -12.54
C LYS A 70 -0.35 0.19 -12.67
N GLN A 71 -0.15 -0.56 -11.58
CA GLN A 71 0.69 -1.76 -11.58
C GLN A 71 -0.09 -3.07 -11.68
N ILE A 72 -1.30 -3.13 -11.11
CA ILE A 72 -2.12 -4.35 -11.04
C ILE A 72 -3.32 -4.23 -11.98
N GLY A 73 -3.97 -3.06 -12.04
CA GLY A 73 -5.09 -2.81 -12.95
C GLY A 73 -6.37 -3.59 -12.65
N LEU A 74 -6.56 -4.00 -11.38
CA LEU A 74 -7.78 -4.63 -10.88
C LEU A 74 -8.44 -3.74 -9.82
N PRO A 75 -9.78 -3.71 -9.75
CA PRO A 75 -10.48 -2.88 -8.78
C PRO A 75 -10.32 -3.40 -7.34
N VAL A 76 -10.04 -2.49 -6.41
CA VAL A 76 -10.19 -2.75 -4.97
C VAL A 76 -11.66 -2.63 -4.60
N THR A 77 -12.29 -3.71 -4.18
CA THR A 77 -13.74 -3.75 -3.89
C THR A 77 -14.05 -3.84 -2.40
N ARG A 78 -13.11 -4.33 -1.60
CA ARG A 78 -13.24 -4.46 -0.14
C ARG A 78 -11.96 -4.04 0.56
N ALA A 79 -12.11 -3.51 1.77
CA ALA A 79 -11.00 -3.17 2.64
C ALA A 79 -11.29 -3.62 4.08
N VAL A 80 -10.25 -4.09 4.78
CA VAL A 80 -10.29 -4.44 6.22
C VAL A 80 -9.21 -3.63 6.94
N SER A 81 -9.62 -2.83 7.93
CA SER A 81 -8.70 -2.21 8.90
C SER A 81 -8.48 -3.16 10.07
N THR A 82 -7.24 -3.34 10.49
CA THR A 82 -6.88 -4.32 11.50
C THR A 82 -6.98 -3.81 12.93
N HIS A 83 -6.91 -2.49 13.16
CA HIS A 83 -7.10 -1.82 14.46
C HIS A 83 -7.30 -0.30 14.33
#